data_AF-A0A3M2DHV8-F1
#
_entry.id   AF-A0A3M2DHV8-F1
#
_cell.length_a   1.000
_cell.length_b   1.000
_cell.length_c   1.000
_cell.angle_alpha   90.00
_cell.angle_beta   90.00
_cell.angle_gamma   90.00
#
_symmetry.space_group_name_H-M   'P 1'
#
loop_
_entity.id
_entity.type
_entity.pdbx_description
1 polymer ?
#
loop_
_entity_poly.entity_id
_entity_poly.type
_entity_poly.pdbx_seq_one_letter_code
_entity_poly.pdbx_strand_id
1 'polypeptide(L)'
;MKAVDPHTLPVTSERAHRLQCHVAYLASPELKGRKPGTPGNAAAAQYIVSHFTEAGLLPLSSLGGYTQLIHPDIGDNVIGVRFPVTGTSPSRWILIGAHFDHLGESRGKIYAGADDNASAVAILIELAKESPALHQATLGFIAFNSEEPPYIRTPQMGSQFFVDHLPPEIGSPDHIQAAIIMDLMGGVFWKPVQETIFAAGAERSPGLYRHLKALPRFTHNGHELLVKPVGLHGIEEIPFIGRVPVSDYDAFRNVRVPFLFLSAGRTPRYHRPTDLPDTLYYERMALTQQWLRAILQRLDDDPQRSDYDDARMELADEVDTFRPLLRQAAQWETRIPGTSPATLLKLKRDAQWLESFDPAKASPTDIARLERISLRLQCLLADIPLAFLL
;
A
#
# COMPACT_ATOMS: atom_id res chain seq x y z
N MET A 1 -13.35 2.40 24.63
CA MET A 1 -11.91 2.25 24.36
C MET A 1 -11.45 3.53 23.68
N LYS A 2 -10.27 4.06 24.01
CA LYS A 2 -9.74 5.28 23.38
C LYS A 2 -8.98 4.91 22.10
N ALA A 3 -9.11 5.71 21.06
CA ALA A 3 -8.25 5.55 19.89
C ALA A 3 -6.77 5.66 20.29
N VAL A 4 -5.90 5.00 19.52
CA VAL A 4 -4.46 5.24 19.63
C VAL A 4 -4.22 6.72 19.33
N ASP A 5 -3.53 7.40 20.24
CA ASP A 5 -3.06 8.76 20.03
C ASP A 5 -1.72 8.70 19.30
N PRO A 6 -1.65 9.05 18.00
CA PRO A 6 -0.42 8.92 17.23
C PRO A 6 0.69 9.85 17.73
N HIS A 7 0.35 10.97 18.38
CA HIS A 7 1.36 11.91 18.93
C HIS A 7 2.15 11.30 20.10
N THR A 8 1.67 10.20 20.67
CA THR A 8 2.35 9.45 21.73
C THR A 8 3.30 8.37 21.20
N LEU A 9 3.30 8.12 19.88
CA LEU A 9 4.14 7.10 19.28
C LEU A 9 5.57 7.62 19.10
N PRO A 10 6.58 6.80 19.45
CA PRO A 10 7.96 7.25 19.39
C PRO A 10 8.48 7.32 17.94
N VAL A 11 9.43 8.23 17.73
CA VAL A 11 10.33 8.26 16.58
C VAL A 11 11.74 8.24 17.17
N THR A 12 12.40 7.10 17.08
CA THR A 12 13.64 6.79 17.80
C THR A 12 14.73 6.24 16.91
N SER A 13 14.39 5.50 15.86
CA SER A 13 15.37 5.02 14.90
C SER A 13 15.73 6.10 13.88
N GLU A 14 16.98 6.10 13.42
CA GLU A 14 17.46 7.05 12.41
C GLU A 14 16.62 6.98 11.13
N ARG A 15 16.23 5.75 10.73
CA ARG A 15 15.35 5.53 9.57
C ARG A 15 13.96 6.14 9.79
N ALA A 16 13.38 5.98 10.98
CA ALA A 16 12.09 6.61 11.29
C ALA A 16 12.17 8.14 11.20
N HIS A 17 13.28 8.75 11.65
CA HIS A 17 13.51 10.18 11.48
C HIS A 17 13.64 10.61 10.01
N ARG A 18 14.38 9.86 9.17
CA ARG A 18 14.48 10.17 7.73
C ARG A 18 13.12 10.09 7.04
N LEU A 19 12.34 9.05 7.33
CA LEU A 19 10.97 8.91 6.83
C LEU A 19 10.08 10.07 7.28
N GLN A 20 10.20 10.50 8.54
CA GLN A 20 9.48 11.65 9.07
C GLN A 20 9.83 12.94 8.33
N CYS A 21 11.11 13.18 8.01
CA CYS A 21 11.51 14.35 7.22
C CYS A 21 10.87 14.37 5.83
N HIS A 22 10.85 13.21 5.14
CA HIS A 22 10.22 13.09 3.83
C HIS A 22 8.71 13.37 3.88
N VAL A 23 8.00 12.77 4.84
CA VAL A 23 6.56 13.02 5.02
C VAL A 23 6.30 14.48 5.38
N ALA A 24 7.10 15.07 6.29
CA ALA A 24 6.94 16.45 6.71
C ALA A 24 7.09 17.44 5.55
N TYR A 25 8.01 17.19 4.62
CA TYR A 25 8.11 17.98 3.40
C TYR A 25 6.94 17.70 2.47
N LEU A 26 6.68 16.44 2.08
CA LEU A 26 5.67 16.13 1.08
C LEU A 26 4.28 16.62 1.49
N ALA A 27 3.92 16.45 2.76
CA ALA A 27 2.65 16.88 3.34
C ALA A 27 2.70 18.30 3.95
N SER A 28 3.68 19.12 3.58
CA SER A 28 3.78 20.47 4.10
C SER A 28 2.70 21.40 3.50
N PRO A 29 2.34 22.48 4.20
CA PRO A 29 1.41 23.49 3.67
C PRO A 29 1.88 24.11 2.35
N GLU A 30 3.18 24.20 2.11
CA GLU A 30 3.77 24.75 0.88
C GLU A 30 3.38 23.94 -0.37
N LEU A 31 3.23 22.62 -0.25
CA LEU A 31 2.81 21.76 -1.37
C LEU A 31 1.29 21.72 -1.56
N LYS A 32 0.51 22.37 -0.69
CA LYS A 32 -0.93 22.60 -0.86
C LYS A 32 -1.73 21.34 -1.22
N GLY A 33 -1.34 20.20 -0.67
CA GLY A 33 -2.01 18.92 -0.89
C GLY A 33 -1.77 18.28 -2.26
N ARG A 34 -0.73 18.69 -2.99
CA ARG A 34 -0.17 17.98 -4.17
C ARG A 34 -1.20 17.57 -5.24
N LYS A 35 -2.26 18.35 -5.43
CA LYS A 35 -3.26 18.06 -6.47
C LYS A 35 -2.63 18.04 -7.86
N PRO A 36 -2.92 17.05 -8.72
CA PRO A 36 -2.35 17.01 -10.07
C PRO A 36 -2.52 18.32 -10.83
N GLY A 37 -1.51 18.70 -11.60
CA GLY A 37 -1.46 19.95 -12.36
C GLY A 37 -1.12 21.21 -11.55
N THR A 38 -0.97 21.12 -10.23
CA THR A 38 -0.64 22.29 -9.38
C THR A 38 0.87 22.47 -9.18
N PRO A 39 1.33 23.69 -8.82
CA PRO A 39 2.74 23.91 -8.47
C PRO A 39 3.24 23.01 -7.33
N GLY A 40 2.38 22.68 -6.36
CA GLY A 40 2.74 21.79 -5.26
C GLY A 40 2.96 20.34 -5.71
N ASN A 41 2.18 19.86 -6.68
CA ASN A 41 2.40 18.56 -7.30
C ASN A 41 3.70 18.53 -8.12
N ALA A 42 3.96 19.57 -8.92
CA ALA A 42 5.23 19.70 -9.65
C ALA A 42 6.45 19.76 -8.69
N ALA A 43 6.32 20.46 -7.56
CA ALA A 43 7.37 20.51 -6.54
C ALA A 43 7.59 19.14 -5.85
N ALA A 44 6.53 18.36 -5.64
CA ALA A 44 6.66 16.98 -5.16
C ALA A 44 7.41 16.10 -6.16
N ALA A 45 7.06 16.17 -7.45
CA ALA A 45 7.74 15.41 -8.49
C ALA A 45 9.24 15.76 -8.55
N GLN A 46 9.60 17.05 -8.52
CA GLN A 46 10.99 17.51 -8.49
C GLN A 46 11.75 17.01 -7.27
N TYR A 47 11.11 17.02 -6.10
CA TYR A 47 11.69 16.49 -4.86
C TYR A 47 11.98 14.98 -4.93
N ILE A 48 11.07 14.21 -5.54
CA ILE A 48 11.27 12.77 -5.76
C ILE A 48 12.40 12.55 -6.75
N VAL A 49 12.44 13.30 -7.85
CA VAL A 49 13.53 13.24 -8.84
C VAL A 49 14.88 13.51 -8.18
N SER A 50 15.01 14.57 -7.37
CA SER A 50 16.27 14.88 -6.70
C SER A 50 16.73 13.74 -5.79
N HIS A 51 15.82 13.13 -5.03
CA HIS A 51 16.17 12.01 -4.16
C HIS A 51 16.45 10.71 -4.93
N PHE A 52 15.80 10.48 -6.08
CA PHE A 52 16.15 9.36 -6.96
C PHE A 52 17.55 9.55 -7.56
N THR A 53 17.90 10.77 -7.97
CA THR A 53 19.26 11.10 -8.43
C THR A 53 20.30 10.93 -7.32
N GLU A 54 20.03 11.42 -6.10
CA GLU A 54 20.91 11.24 -4.93
C GLU A 54 21.08 9.76 -4.56
N ALA A 55 20.04 8.95 -4.72
CA ALA A 55 20.08 7.50 -4.56
C ALA A 55 20.87 6.78 -5.66
N GLY A 56 21.37 7.49 -6.67
CA GLY A 56 22.08 6.91 -7.82
C GLY A 56 21.19 6.06 -8.71
N LEU A 57 19.87 6.27 -8.70
CA LEU A 57 18.99 5.69 -9.71
C LEU A 57 19.24 6.35 -11.05
N LEU A 58 19.05 5.61 -12.13
CA LEU A 58 19.16 6.12 -13.49
C LEU A 58 17.76 6.44 -14.05
N PRO A 59 17.63 7.45 -14.91
CA PRO A 59 16.43 7.63 -15.71
C PRO A 59 16.32 6.54 -16.79
N LEU A 60 15.14 6.39 -17.38
CA LEU A 60 14.96 5.62 -18.60
C LEU A 60 15.25 6.51 -19.80
N SER A 61 16.06 6.01 -20.72
CA SER A 61 16.54 6.81 -21.86
C SER A 61 15.43 7.13 -22.85
N SER A 62 14.47 6.22 -23.02
CA SER A 62 13.28 6.41 -23.85
C SER A 62 12.38 7.56 -23.37
N LEU A 63 12.44 7.90 -22.08
CA LEU A 63 11.67 8.98 -21.48
C LEU A 63 12.40 10.34 -21.54
N GLY A 64 13.68 10.35 -21.91
CA GLY A 64 14.51 11.56 -21.90
C GLY A 64 14.80 12.12 -20.49
N GLY A 65 14.51 11.35 -19.43
CA GLY A 65 14.64 11.78 -18.04
C GLY A 65 13.94 10.83 -17.07
N TYR A 66 13.70 11.31 -15.84
CA TYR A 66 12.98 10.56 -14.80
C TYR A 66 11.45 10.65 -14.94
N THR A 67 10.93 11.36 -15.93
CA THR A 67 9.51 11.74 -15.99
C THR A 67 8.80 11.11 -17.18
N GLN A 68 7.61 10.58 -16.95
CA GLN A 68 6.69 10.14 -18.01
C GLN A 68 5.45 11.03 -17.97
N LEU A 69 5.29 11.89 -18.98
CA LEU A 69 4.17 12.83 -19.08
C LEU A 69 2.85 12.09 -19.32
N ILE A 70 1.91 12.25 -18.38
CA ILE A 70 0.54 11.71 -18.49
C ILE A 70 -0.30 12.69 -19.32
N HIS A 71 -0.32 13.96 -18.91
CA HIS A 71 -1.04 15.04 -19.58
C HIS A 71 -0.50 16.39 -19.13
N PRO A 72 -0.40 17.43 -20.00
CA PRO A 72 0.11 18.75 -19.61
C PRO A 72 -0.59 19.39 -18.41
N ASP A 73 -1.90 19.18 -18.27
CA ASP A 73 -2.70 19.71 -17.15
C ASP A 73 -2.66 18.84 -15.88
N ILE A 74 -1.98 17.69 -15.92
CA ILE A 74 -1.89 16.73 -14.81
C ILE A 74 -0.45 16.65 -14.29
N GLY A 75 0.52 16.57 -15.20
CA GLY A 75 1.93 16.36 -14.91
C GLY A 75 2.39 14.93 -15.23
N ASP A 76 3.46 14.52 -14.56
CA ASP A 76 4.24 13.33 -14.90
C ASP A 76 4.16 12.26 -13.81
N ASN A 77 4.29 10.99 -14.19
CA ASN A 77 4.86 9.97 -13.31
C ASN A 77 6.37 10.21 -13.14
N VAL A 78 6.94 9.81 -12.00
CA VAL A 78 8.40 9.83 -11.77
C VAL A 78 8.94 8.41 -11.68
N ILE A 79 9.93 8.07 -12.49
CA ILE A 79 10.47 6.72 -12.66
C ILE A 79 12.00 6.78 -12.54
N GLY A 80 12.56 6.07 -11.57
CA GLY A 80 13.99 5.83 -11.41
C GLY A 80 14.30 4.35 -11.39
N VAL A 81 15.37 3.93 -12.06
CA VAL A 81 15.72 2.51 -12.19
C VAL A 81 17.10 2.19 -11.64
N ARG A 82 17.28 0.95 -11.20
CA ARG A 82 18.59 0.39 -10.86
C ARG A 82 18.77 -0.94 -11.57
N PHE A 83 19.67 -0.95 -12.54
CA PHE A 83 20.03 -2.16 -13.29
C PHE A 83 20.74 -3.18 -12.40
N PRO A 84 20.62 -4.48 -12.73
CA PRO A 84 21.25 -5.54 -11.98
C PRO A 84 22.77 -5.56 -12.19
N VAL A 85 23.46 -6.23 -11.28
CA VAL A 85 24.92 -6.45 -11.34
C VAL A 85 25.34 -7.21 -12.60
N THR A 86 24.47 -8.10 -13.11
CA THR A 86 24.74 -8.92 -14.30
C THR A 86 24.70 -8.16 -15.63
N GLY A 87 24.26 -6.89 -15.65
CA GLY A 87 24.31 -6.01 -16.83
C GLY A 87 22.97 -5.39 -17.22
N THR A 88 22.94 -4.72 -18.39
CA THR A 88 21.89 -3.76 -18.79
C THR A 88 20.79 -4.31 -19.69
N SER A 89 20.65 -5.64 -19.84
CA SER A 89 19.57 -6.23 -20.66
C SER A 89 18.67 -7.14 -19.82
N PRO A 90 17.80 -6.57 -18.97
CA PRO A 90 16.98 -7.35 -18.07
C PRO A 90 15.63 -7.62 -18.73
N SER A 91 15.37 -8.88 -19.05
CA SER A 91 14.01 -9.40 -19.31
C SER A 91 13.21 -9.62 -18.00
N ARG A 92 13.68 -9.04 -16.88
CA ARG A 92 13.13 -9.22 -15.54
C ARG A 92 13.16 -7.93 -14.72
N TRP A 93 11.98 -7.45 -14.37
CA TRP A 93 11.73 -6.23 -13.61
C TRP A 93 10.99 -6.54 -12.32
N ILE A 94 11.37 -5.90 -11.23
CA ILE A 94 10.58 -5.81 -10.02
C ILE A 94 10.27 -4.33 -9.82
N LEU A 95 8.98 -3.99 -9.83
CA LEU A 95 8.52 -2.62 -9.71
C LEU A 95 8.07 -2.35 -8.28
N ILE A 96 8.39 -1.17 -7.76
CA ILE A 96 7.93 -0.67 -6.47
C ILE A 96 7.26 0.67 -6.72
N GLY A 97 6.00 0.79 -6.29
CA GLY A 97 5.13 1.91 -6.63
C GLY A 97 4.44 2.53 -5.41
N ALA A 98 4.25 3.84 -5.48
CA ALA A 98 3.37 4.62 -4.59
C ALA A 98 2.91 5.88 -5.34
N HIS A 99 1.65 6.30 -5.20
CA HIS A 99 1.25 7.59 -5.76
C HIS A 99 1.71 8.76 -4.88
N PHE A 100 2.01 9.91 -5.49
CA PHE A 100 2.48 11.10 -4.78
C PHE A 100 1.50 12.28 -4.81
N ASP A 101 0.45 12.21 -5.63
CA ASP A 101 -0.60 13.22 -5.64
C ASP A 101 -1.48 13.13 -4.39
N HIS A 102 -2.28 14.17 -4.16
CA HIS A 102 -3.37 14.12 -3.19
C HIS A 102 -4.48 15.13 -3.56
N LEU A 103 -5.47 15.33 -2.69
CA LEU A 103 -6.72 16.04 -3.00
C LEU A 103 -6.59 17.57 -3.16
N GLY A 104 -5.49 18.17 -2.71
CA GLY A 104 -5.27 19.61 -2.78
C GLY A 104 -5.97 20.45 -1.71
N GLU A 105 -6.41 21.65 -2.08
CA GLU A 105 -7.12 22.57 -1.20
C GLU A 105 -8.62 22.59 -1.51
N SER A 106 -9.46 22.51 -0.48
CA SER A 106 -10.91 22.66 -0.61
C SER A 106 -11.49 23.40 0.58
N ARG A 107 -12.33 24.41 0.30
CA ARG A 107 -13.01 25.26 1.30
C ARG A 107 -12.05 25.85 2.36
N GLY A 108 -10.88 26.31 1.91
CA GLY A 108 -9.85 26.92 2.77
C GLY A 108 -9.11 25.93 3.67
N LYS A 109 -9.22 24.62 3.42
CA LYS A 109 -8.45 23.59 4.12
C LYS A 109 -7.55 22.87 3.14
N ILE A 110 -6.32 22.62 3.57
CA ILE A 110 -5.36 21.78 2.85
C ILE A 110 -5.62 20.33 3.26
N TYR A 111 -5.72 19.45 2.28
CA TYR A 111 -5.68 18.02 2.48
C TYR A 111 -4.23 17.63 2.26
N ALA A 112 -3.50 17.39 3.35
CA ALA A 112 -2.05 17.28 3.30
C ALA A 112 -1.58 15.90 2.85
N GLY A 113 -2.35 14.84 3.10
CA GLY A 113 -2.06 13.50 2.60
C GLY A 113 -0.75 12.95 3.16
N ALA A 114 -0.60 13.00 4.49
CA ALA A 114 0.60 12.51 5.16
C ALA A 114 0.66 10.98 5.14
N ASP A 115 -0.45 10.32 5.50
CA ASP A 115 -0.61 8.87 5.33
C ASP A 115 -0.91 8.54 3.87
N ASP A 116 -1.72 9.38 3.21
CA ASP A 116 -2.25 9.20 1.85
C ASP A 116 -1.71 10.24 0.85
N ASN A 117 -0.58 10.05 0.18
CA ASN A 117 0.29 8.88 0.31
C ASN A 117 1.78 9.28 0.44
N ALA A 118 2.04 10.40 1.11
CA ALA A 118 3.40 10.82 1.43
C ALA A 118 4.16 9.75 2.25
N SER A 119 3.45 8.95 3.06
CA SER A 119 4.01 7.87 3.85
C SER A 119 4.66 6.78 2.97
N ALA A 120 3.99 6.33 1.90
CA ALA A 120 4.56 5.35 0.99
C ALA A 120 5.66 5.95 0.09
N VAL A 121 5.51 7.20 -0.35
CA VAL A 121 6.56 7.89 -1.11
C VAL A 121 7.83 8.06 -0.28
N ALA A 122 7.72 8.35 1.02
CA ALA A 122 8.87 8.38 1.92
C ALA A 122 9.57 7.02 2.00
N ILE A 123 8.81 5.92 2.10
CA ILE A 123 9.36 4.55 2.06
C ILE A 123 10.03 4.30 0.70
N LEU A 124 9.41 4.70 -0.42
CA LEU A 124 9.95 4.53 -1.77
C LEU A 124 11.30 5.22 -1.93
N ILE A 125 11.43 6.47 -1.47
CA ILE A 125 12.68 7.24 -1.51
C ILE A 125 13.77 6.58 -0.67
N GLU A 126 13.46 6.21 0.57
CA GLU A 126 14.46 5.60 1.47
C GLU A 126 14.83 4.17 1.07
N LEU A 127 13.89 3.42 0.49
CA LEU A 127 14.15 2.13 -0.11
C LEU A 127 15.11 2.27 -1.30
N ALA A 128 14.87 3.23 -2.20
CA ALA A 128 15.76 3.50 -3.33
C ALA A 128 17.20 3.78 -2.86
N LYS A 129 17.37 4.64 -1.83
CA LYS A 129 18.70 4.95 -1.27
C LYS A 129 19.40 3.74 -0.66
N GLU A 130 18.68 2.93 0.12
CA GLU A 130 19.29 1.80 0.84
C GLU A 130 19.44 0.52 0.00
N SER A 131 18.68 0.40 -1.10
CA SER A 131 18.87 -0.51 -2.23
C SER A 131 19.48 -1.86 -1.88
N PRO A 132 20.59 -2.40 -2.43
CA PRO A 132 21.51 -1.98 -3.49
C PRO A 132 21.02 -2.39 -4.90
N ALA A 133 21.91 -2.60 -5.87
CA ALA A 133 21.58 -3.30 -7.12
C ALA A 133 21.38 -4.79 -6.83
N LEU A 134 20.36 -5.39 -7.45
CA LEU A 134 20.10 -6.82 -7.39
C LEU A 134 21.02 -7.60 -8.34
N HIS A 135 21.08 -8.92 -8.20
CA HIS A 135 21.91 -9.75 -9.06
C HIS A 135 21.31 -9.91 -10.46
N GLN A 136 19.99 -10.12 -10.57
CA GLN A 136 19.34 -10.50 -11.83
C GLN A 136 18.22 -9.54 -12.28
N ALA A 137 17.39 -9.06 -11.36
CA ALA A 137 16.27 -8.19 -11.68
C ALA A 137 16.67 -6.71 -11.73
N THR A 138 16.05 -5.95 -12.64
CA THR A 138 16.05 -4.49 -12.54
C THR A 138 15.01 -4.05 -11.52
N LEU A 139 15.41 -3.14 -10.63
CA LEU A 139 14.49 -2.46 -9.74
C LEU A 139 13.97 -1.20 -10.43
N GLY A 140 12.66 -1.09 -10.58
CA GLY A 140 11.97 0.14 -10.98
C GLY A 140 11.28 0.78 -9.80
N PHE A 141 11.70 1.98 -9.40
CA PHE A 141 11.06 2.79 -8.38
C PHE A 141 10.18 3.84 -9.06
N ILE A 142 8.87 3.78 -8.82
CA ILE A 142 7.89 4.58 -9.55
C ILE A 142 7.02 5.35 -8.56
N ALA A 143 7.03 6.67 -8.66
CA ALA A 143 6.05 7.51 -8.00
C ALA A 143 4.95 7.87 -9.02
N PHE A 144 3.76 7.30 -8.83
CA PHE A 144 2.62 7.55 -9.71
C PHE A 144 1.97 8.90 -9.40
N ASN A 145 1.48 9.59 -10.43
CA ASN A 145 0.66 10.78 -10.25
C ASN A 145 -0.82 10.45 -10.48
N SER A 146 -1.70 11.37 -10.13
CA SER A 146 -3.14 11.30 -10.42
C SER A 146 -3.80 9.97 -10.05
N GLU A 147 -3.48 9.39 -8.90
CA GLU A 147 -4.26 8.27 -8.36
C GLU A 147 -5.64 8.77 -7.93
N GLU A 148 -5.71 9.91 -7.25
CA GLU A 148 -6.91 10.34 -6.53
C GLU A 148 -8.08 10.73 -7.46
N PRO A 149 -9.34 10.72 -6.97
CA PRO A 149 -10.46 11.24 -7.72
C PRO A 149 -10.21 12.67 -8.23
N PRO A 150 -10.53 12.98 -9.50
CA PRO A 150 -11.39 12.20 -10.40
C PRO A 150 -10.65 11.19 -11.30
N TYR A 151 -9.35 10.99 -11.12
CA TYR A 151 -8.52 10.22 -12.05
C TYR A 151 -8.46 8.72 -11.73
N ILE A 152 -8.73 8.32 -10.48
CA ILE A 152 -8.77 6.90 -10.09
C ILE A 152 -9.63 6.07 -11.06
N ARG A 153 -9.09 4.94 -11.52
CA ARG A 153 -9.74 4.02 -12.49
C ARG A 153 -10.04 4.65 -13.85
N THR A 154 -9.27 5.64 -14.26
CA THR A 154 -9.31 6.22 -15.62
C THR A 154 -7.98 5.98 -16.35
N PRO A 155 -7.92 6.12 -17.68
CA PRO A 155 -6.66 6.06 -18.42
C PRO A 155 -5.63 7.14 -18.02
N GLN A 156 -6.07 8.19 -17.31
CA GLN A 156 -5.21 9.26 -16.81
C GLN A 156 -4.69 9.00 -15.38
N MET A 157 -5.07 7.90 -14.75
CA MET A 157 -4.44 7.44 -13.51
C MET A 157 -2.99 7.06 -13.80
N GLY A 158 -2.02 7.56 -13.04
CA GLY A 158 -0.61 7.43 -13.39
C GLY A 158 -0.14 5.99 -13.57
N SER A 159 -0.57 5.07 -12.70
CA SER A 159 -0.27 3.64 -12.83
C SER A 159 -0.92 2.99 -14.04
N GLN A 160 -2.18 3.33 -14.35
CA GLN A 160 -2.85 2.86 -15.57
C GLN A 160 -2.15 3.38 -16.82
N PHE A 161 -1.84 4.67 -16.85
CA PHE A 161 -1.10 5.30 -17.94
C PHE A 161 0.27 4.64 -18.15
N PHE A 162 0.99 4.35 -17.06
CA PHE A 162 2.29 3.68 -17.12
C PHE A 162 2.19 2.29 -17.76
N VAL A 163 1.19 1.49 -17.37
CA VAL A 163 0.98 0.14 -17.94
C VAL A 163 0.55 0.21 -19.40
N ASP A 164 -0.30 1.17 -19.77
CA ASP A 164 -0.74 1.35 -21.16
C ASP A 164 0.39 1.88 -22.07
N HIS A 165 1.40 2.52 -21.49
CA HIS A 165 2.54 3.14 -22.19
C HIS A 165 3.88 2.69 -21.61
N LEU A 166 4.06 1.37 -21.43
CA LEU A 166 5.30 0.82 -20.87
C LEU A 166 6.53 1.35 -21.62
N PRO A 167 7.55 1.84 -20.90
CA PRO A 167 8.82 2.21 -21.52
C PRO A 167 9.42 1.03 -22.32
N PRO A 168 9.99 1.28 -23.52
CA PRO A 168 10.61 0.25 -24.36
C PRO A 168 11.67 -0.61 -23.65
N GLU A 169 12.37 -0.07 -22.65
CA GLU A 169 13.34 -0.81 -21.83
C GLU A 169 12.68 -1.93 -21.00
N ILE A 170 11.41 -1.77 -20.61
CA ILE A 170 10.62 -2.82 -19.95
C ILE A 170 10.07 -3.77 -21.02
N GLY A 171 9.58 -3.22 -22.13
CA GLY A 171 9.08 -3.98 -23.26
C GLY A 171 7.62 -4.41 -23.07
N SER A 172 7.37 -5.50 -22.33
CA SER A 172 6.02 -6.04 -22.14
C SER A 172 5.73 -6.35 -20.66
N PRO A 173 4.44 -6.47 -20.27
CA PRO A 173 4.06 -6.85 -18.91
C PRO A 173 4.69 -8.17 -18.45
N ASP A 174 4.93 -9.12 -19.35
CA ASP A 174 5.55 -10.42 -19.05
C ASP A 174 7.01 -10.32 -18.56
N HIS A 175 7.67 -9.18 -18.74
CA HIS A 175 8.99 -8.91 -18.17
C HIS A 175 8.93 -8.41 -16.73
N ILE A 176 7.74 -8.07 -16.22
CA ILE A 176 7.55 -7.65 -14.84
C ILE A 176 7.27 -8.89 -13.98
N GLN A 177 8.25 -9.27 -13.17
CA GLN A 177 8.15 -10.41 -12.25
C GLN A 177 7.13 -10.14 -11.14
N ALA A 178 7.16 -8.92 -10.59
CA ALA A 178 6.20 -8.47 -9.59
C ALA A 178 6.11 -6.94 -9.53
N ALA A 179 4.93 -6.41 -9.21
CA ALA A 179 4.71 -5.03 -8.82
C ALA A 179 4.32 -4.94 -7.33
N ILE A 180 5.12 -4.23 -6.53
CA ILE A 180 4.85 -3.98 -5.11
C ILE A 180 4.30 -2.56 -4.97
N ILE A 181 3.02 -2.44 -4.62
CA ILE A 181 2.32 -1.16 -4.50
C ILE A 181 2.05 -0.86 -3.03
N MET A 182 2.36 0.36 -2.60
CA MET A 182 2.24 0.81 -1.21
C MET A 182 1.26 1.97 -1.08
N ASP A 183 0.37 1.89 -0.10
CA ASP A 183 -0.65 2.92 0.15
C ASP A 183 -1.10 2.91 1.61
N LEU A 184 -1.19 4.09 2.24
CA LEU A 184 -1.54 4.28 3.66
C LEU A 184 -0.61 3.51 4.60
N MET A 185 0.66 3.88 4.67
CA MET A 185 1.69 3.09 5.36
C MET A 185 1.93 3.51 6.83
N GLY A 186 1.54 4.72 7.20
CA GLY A 186 1.81 5.33 8.50
C GLY A 186 0.62 5.33 9.46
N GLY A 187 -0.61 5.18 8.96
CA GLY A 187 -1.84 5.33 9.72
C GLY A 187 -1.98 4.38 10.91
N VAL A 188 -2.57 4.89 12.00
CA VAL A 188 -2.87 4.09 13.19
C VAL A 188 -4.11 4.62 13.89
N PHE A 189 -4.99 3.70 14.28
CA PHE A 189 -6.23 4.04 14.98
C PHE A 189 -6.56 3.08 16.11
N TRP A 190 -6.33 1.78 15.88
CA TRP A 190 -6.70 0.71 16.80
C TRP A 190 -5.47 -0.11 17.21
N LYS A 191 -5.25 -0.26 18.52
CA LYS A 191 -4.03 -0.86 19.08
C LYS A 191 -3.72 -2.27 18.53
N PRO A 192 -4.69 -3.19 18.36
CA PRO A 192 -4.45 -4.52 17.81
C PRO A 192 -3.90 -4.58 16.38
N VAL A 193 -4.06 -3.51 15.58
CA VAL A 193 -3.48 -3.43 14.23
C VAL A 193 -2.31 -2.43 14.16
N GLN A 194 -1.87 -1.88 15.30
CA GLN A 194 -0.82 -0.88 15.35
C GLN A 194 0.47 -1.36 14.68
N GLU A 195 0.88 -2.61 14.88
CA GLU A 195 2.10 -3.18 14.31
C GLU A 195 1.88 -3.85 12.95
N THR A 196 0.69 -3.72 12.35
CA THR A 196 0.29 -4.50 11.17
C THR A 196 0.39 -3.72 9.87
N ILE A 197 0.92 -4.37 8.83
CA ILE A 197 0.71 -4.03 7.42
C ILE A 197 -0.02 -5.22 6.77
N PHE A 198 -1.14 -4.94 6.13
CA PHE A 198 -1.87 -5.93 5.36
C PHE A 198 -1.26 -6.06 3.96
N ALA A 199 -1.18 -7.30 3.48
CA ALA A 199 -0.62 -7.67 2.20
C ALA A 199 -1.70 -8.36 1.36
N ALA A 200 -2.17 -7.70 0.31
CA ALA A 200 -3.17 -8.23 -0.62
C ALA A 200 -2.60 -8.46 -2.01
N GLY A 201 -3.29 -9.25 -2.83
CA GLY A 201 -2.94 -9.51 -4.23
C GLY A 201 -1.92 -10.62 -4.44
N ALA A 202 -1.00 -10.82 -3.48
CA ALA A 202 -0.03 -11.90 -3.56
C ALA A 202 -0.68 -13.28 -3.65
N GLU A 203 -1.90 -13.46 -3.11
CA GLU A 203 -2.65 -14.71 -3.23
C GLU A 203 -3.01 -15.08 -4.68
N ARG A 204 -2.95 -14.13 -5.62
CA ARG A 204 -3.14 -14.42 -7.05
C ARG A 204 -1.92 -15.07 -7.69
N SER A 205 -0.78 -15.10 -6.99
CA SER A 205 0.46 -15.70 -7.48
C SER A 205 1.08 -16.65 -6.46
N PRO A 206 1.03 -17.98 -6.68
CA PRO A 206 1.59 -18.95 -5.73
C PRO A 206 3.06 -18.71 -5.39
N GLY A 207 3.86 -18.26 -6.36
CA GLY A 207 5.29 -17.94 -6.17
C GLY A 207 5.48 -16.73 -5.25
N LEU A 208 4.86 -15.60 -5.59
CA LEU A 208 4.91 -14.39 -4.77
C LEU A 208 4.34 -14.62 -3.36
N TYR A 209 3.24 -15.36 -3.25
CA TYR A 209 2.62 -15.71 -1.97
C TYR A 209 3.55 -16.54 -1.07
N ARG A 210 4.30 -17.48 -1.65
CA ARG A 210 5.29 -18.28 -0.92
C ARG A 210 6.38 -17.39 -0.33
N HIS A 211 6.87 -16.40 -1.08
CA HIS A 211 7.89 -15.47 -0.61
C HIS A 211 7.38 -14.55 0.49
N LEU A 212 6.16 -14.03 0.35
CA LEU A 212 5.47 -13.26 1.39
C LEU A 212 5.45 -14.04 2.72
N LYS A 213 5.05 -15.32 2.68
CA LYS A 213 4.95 -16.17 3.88
C LYS A 213 6.27 -16.64 4.45
N ALA A 214 7.31 -16.71 3.64
CA ALA A 214 8.62 -17.22 4.05
C ALA A 214 9.45 -16.20 4.84
N LEU A 215 9.05 -14.92 4.84
CA LEU A 215 9.79 -13.88 5.54
C LEU A 215 9.63 -14.01 7.06
N PRO A 216 10.72 -13.82 7.82
CA PRO A 216 10.67 -13.86 9.26
C PRO A 216 9.91 -12.65 9.80
N ARG A 217 9.63 -12.66 11.10
CA ARG A 217 9.17 -11.46 11.81
C ARG A 217 10.31 -10.44 11.87
N PHE A 218 9.97 -9.18 11.70
CA PHE A 218 10.92 -8.08 11.80
C PHE A 218 10.71 -7.38 13.13
N THR A 219 11.80 -7.20 13.88
CA THR A 219 11.79 -6.48 15.16
C THR A 219 12.99 -5.55 15.24
N HIS A 220 12.81 -4.39 15.87
CA HIS A 220 13.89 -3.43 16.10
C HIS A 220 13.55 -2.57 17.33
N ASN A 221 14.47 -2.43 18.29
CA ASN A 221 14.30 -1.62 19.49
C ASN A 221 12.97 -1.83 20.25
N GLY A 222 12.47 -3.07 20.29
CA GLY A 222 11.20 -3.40 20.95
C GLY A 222 9.95 -3.16 20.11
N HIS A 223 10.08 -2.65 18.88
CA HIS A 223 9.03 -2.59 17.87
C HIS A 223 8.98 -3.90 17.07
N GLU A 224 7.80 -4.27 16.59
CA GLU A 224 7.55 -5.46 15.76
C GLU A 224 6.80 -5.04 14.50
N LEU A 225 7.04 -5.72 13.39
CA LEU A 225 6.21 -5.62 12.19
C LEU A 225 5.54 -6.95 11.93
N LEU A 226 4.22 -6.90 11.78
CA LEU A 226 3.39 -8.00 11.35
C LEU A 226 2.92 -7.71 9.92
N VAL A 227 3.44 -8.45 8.95
CA VAL A 227 2.88 -8.46 7.59
C VAL A 227 1.85 -9.57 7.50
N LYS A 228 0.58 -9.21 7.26
CA LYS A 228 -0.56 -10.12 7.34
C LYS A 228 -1.23 -10.27 5.97
N PRO A 229 -1.26 -11.48 5.38
CA PRO A 229 -1.95 -11.68 4.11
C PRO A 229 -3.46 -11.49 4.30
N VAL A 230 -4.09 -10.84 3.32
CA VAL A 230 -5.54 -10.70 3.18
C VAL A 230 -5.91 -10.87 1.71
N GLY A 231 -7.10 -11.42 1.43
CA GLY A 231 -7.55 -11.60 0.05
C GLY A 231 -8.11 -10.32 -0.54
N LEU A 232 -7.91 -10.10 -1.85
CA LEU A 232 -8.47 -8.95 -2.58
C LEU A 232 -10.01 -8.87 -2.48
N HIS A 233 -10.70 -10.02 -2.49
CA HIS A 233 -12.16 -10.06 -2.31
C HIS A 233 -12.58 -9.40 -0.99
N GLY A 234 -11.74 -9.54 0.06
CA GLY A 234 -11.99 -8.93 1.35
C GLY A 234 -11.83 -7.41 1.36
N ILE A 235 -11.16 -6.79 0.39
CA ILE A 235 -10.91 -5.33 0.38
C ILE A 235 -11.65 -4.59 -0.73
N GLU A 236 -12.12 -5.29 -1.78
CA GLU A 236 -12.75 -4.67 -2.95
C GLU A 236 -14.25 -4.92 -3.07
N GLU A 237 -14.77 -5.98 -2.44
CA GLU A 237 -16.18 -6.37 -2.61
C GLU A 237 -17.09 -5.51 -1.74
N ILE A 238 -17.88 -4.66 -2.41
CA ILE A 238 -18.87 -3.81 -1.75
C ILE A 238 -20.28 -4.35 -2.04
N PRO A 239 -21.07 -4.72 -1.02
CA PRO A 239 -22.43 -5.20 -1.22
C PRO A 239 -23.26 -4.28 -2.12
N PHE A 240 -23.96 -4.87 -3.09
CA PHE A 240 -24.82 -4.21 -4.08
C PHE A 240 -24.11 -3.33 -5.13
N ILE A 241 -22.84 -2.99 -4.94
CA ILE A 241 -22.01 -2.25 -5.90
C ILE A 241 -21.14 -3.23 -6.71
N GLY A 242 -20.65 -4.28 -6.04
CA GLY A 242 -19.68 -5.24 -6.58
C GLY A 242 -18.25 -4.80 -6.33
N ARG A 243 -17.33 -5.38 -7.10
CA ARG A 243 -15.89 -5.15 -7.02
C ARG A 243 -15.51 -3.70 -7.35
N VAL A 244 -14.84 -3.04 -6.42
CA VAL A 244 -14.29 -1.70 -6.59
C VAL A 244 -12.78 -1.75 -6.30
N PRO A 245 -11.91 -1.66 -7.32
CA PRO A 245 -10.47 -1.48 -7.10
C PRO A 245 -10.21 -0.19 -6.35
N VAL A 246 -9.23 -0.22 -5.44
CA VAL A 246 -9.04 0.85 -4.44
C VAL A 246 -7.68 1.55 -4.49
N SER A 247 -6.75 1.13 -5.37
CA SER A 247 -5.39 1.71 -5.45
C SER A 247 -4.68 1.30 -6.77
N ASP A 248 -3.43 1.74 -6.95
CA ASP A 248 -2.59 1.60 -8.15
C ASP A 248 -2.35 0.17 -8.64
N TYR A 249 -2.49 -0.84 -7.77
CA TYR A 249 -2.22 -2.23 -8.14
C TYR A 249 -3.16 -2.75 -9.24
N ASP A 250 -4.33 -2.12 -9.41
CA ASP A 250 -5.32 -2.54 -10.39
C ASP A 250 -4.78 -2.49 -11.83
N ALA A 251 -3.93 -1.50 -12.14
CA ALA A 251 -3.30 -1.38 -13.45
C ALA A 251 -2.49 -2.64 -13.81
N PHE A 252 -1.73 -3.18 -12.86
CA PHE A 252 -0.92 -4.38 -13.02
C PHE A 252 -1.77 -5.65 -13.05
N ARG A 253 -2.80 -5.69 -12.22
CA ARG A 253 -3.79 -6.78 -12.21
C ARG A 253 -4.46 -6.97 -13.57
N ASN A 254 -4.86 -5.89 -14.22
CA ASN A 254 -5.57 -5.92 -15.50
C ASN A 254 -4.73 -6.52 -16.64
N VAL A 255 -3.41 -6.46 -16.52
CA VAL A 255 -2.46 -7.10 -17.44
C VAL A 255 -1.81 -8.37 -16.86
N ARG A 256 -2.39 -8.93 -15.80
CA ARG A 256 -1.98 -10.19 -15.15
C ARG A 256 -0.53 -10.20 -14.63
N VAL A 257 0.02 -9.03 -14.30
CA VAL A 257 1.31 -8.95 -13.62
C VAL A 257 1.10 -9.32 -12.15
N PRO A 258 1.87 -10.27 -11.59
CA PRO A 258 1.86 -10.55 -10.15
C PRO A 258 2.08 -9.28 -9.35
N PHE A 259 1.29 -9.07 -8.30
CA PHE A 259 1.41 -7.86 -7.49
C PHE A 259 1.19 -8.13 -6.02
N LEU A 260 1.75 -7.23 -5.22
CA LEU A 260 1.60 -7.19 -3.78
C LEU A 260 1.20 -5.77 -3.39
N PHE A 261 -0.01 -5.63 -2.86
CA PHE A 261 -0.53 -4.38 -2.32
C PHE A 261 -0.33 -4.35 -0.80
N LEU A 262 0.38 -3.32 -0.31
CA LEU A 262 0.71 -3.14 1.11
C LEU A 262 -0.01 -1.92 1.66
N SER A 263 -0.69 -2.11 2.80
CA SER A 263 -1.38 -1.01 3.48
C SER A 263 -1.52 -1.22 4.98
N ALA A 264 -1.42 -0.16 5.78
CA ALA A 264 -1.83 -0.17 7.20
C ALA A 264 -3.37 -0.07 7.37
N GLY A 265 -4.08 0.16 6.27
CA GLY A 265 -5.53 0.34 6.23
C GLY A 265 -5.96 1.77 6.57
N ARG A 266 -7.20 2.09 6.18
CA ARG A 266 -7.77 3.42 6.41
C ARG A 266 -7.96 3.72 7.89
N THR A 267 -7.72 4.98 8.25
CA THR A 267 -8.05 5.55 9.56
C THR A 267 -9.15 6.60 9.41
N PRO A 268 -9.72 7.15 10.51
CA PRO A 268 -10.70 8.23 10.41
C PRO A 268 -10.15 9.53 9.80
N ARG A 269 -8.82 9.61 9.63
CA ARG A 269 -8.12 10.75 9.02
C ARG A 269 -8.02 10.63 7.50
N TYR A 270 -8.32 9.46 6.92
CA TYR A 270 -8.28 9.24 5.47
C TYR A 270 -9.14 10.29 4.74
N HIS A 271 -8.57 10.93 3.72
CA HIS A 271 -9.20 12.03 2.97
C HIS A 271 -9.71 13.18 3.87
N ARG A 272 -9.01 13.48 4.96
CA ARG A 272 -9.31 14.61 5.86
C ARG A 272 -8.12 15.56 5.96
N PRO A 273 -8.37 16.87 6.23
CA PRO A 273 -7.31 17.84 6.56
C PRO A 273 -6.48 17.49 7.80
N THR A 274 -6.91 16.50 8.58
CA THR A 274 -6.23 16.00 9.77
C THR A 274 -5.26 14.87 9.48
N ASP A 275 -5.12 14.44 8.23
CA ASP A 275 -4.06 13.52 7.81
C ASP A 275 -2.72 14.27 7.73
N LEU A 276 -2.02 14.34 8.87
CA LEU A 276 -0.85 15.19 9.10
C LEU A 276 0.40 14.37 9.48
N PRO A 277 1.62 14.89 9.26
CA PRO A 277 2.87 14.17 9.55
C PRO A 277 2.98 13.62 10.97
N ASP A 278 2.46 14.34 11.96
CA ASP A 278 2.50 13.94 13.37
C ASP A 278 1.42 12.90 13.75
N THR A 279 0.70 12.35 12.75
CA THR A 279 -0.36 11.36 12.95
C THR A 279 0.01 9.92 12.52
N LEU A 280 1.30 9.69 12.21
CA LEU A 280 1.82 8.44 11.66
C LEU A 280 2.68 7.66 12.66
N TYR A 281 2.80 6.35 12.44
CA TYR A 281 3.68 5.45 13.18
C TYR A 281 4.95 5.13 12.40
N TYR A 282 5.97 5.97 12.55
CA TYR A 282 7.20 5.90 11.76
C TYR A 282 8.08 4.67 12.02
N GLU A 283 8.06 4.09 13.23
CA GLU A 283 8.83 2.87 13.49
C GLU A 283 8.29 1.66 12.71
N ARG A 284 6.97 1.56 12.55
CA ARG A 284 6.38 0.53 11.67
C ARG A 284 6.80 0.77 10.22
N MET A 285 6.73 2.01 9.73
CA MET A 285 7.19 2.35 8.37
C MET A 285 8.67 1.98 8.16
N ALA A 286 9.52 2.25 9.14
CA ALA A 286 10.95 1.91 9.12
C ALA A 286 11.20 0.39 9.13
N LEU A 287 10.39 -0.39 9.84
CA LEU A 287 10.41 -1.85 9.76
C LEU A 287 9.89 -2.36 8.42
N THR A 288 8.86 -1.72 7.85
CA THR A 288 8.32 -2.09 6.53
C THR A 288 9.34 -1.87 5.42
N GLN A 289 10.12 -0.80 5.47
CA GLN A 289 11.24 -0.58 4.54
C GLN A 289 12.28 -1.72 4.62
N GLN A 290 12.61 -2.21 5.82
CA GLN A 290 13.52 -3.35 5.98
C GLN A 290 12.92 -4.65 5.45
N TRP A 291 11.64 -4.88 5.70
CA TRP A 291 10.90 -6.02 5.18
C TRP A 291 10.85 -6.01 3.64
N LEU A 292 10.66 -4.83 3.04
CA LEU A 292 10.69 -4.63 1.58
C LEU A 292 12.05 -5.02 0.98
N ARG A 293 13.16 -4.60 1.60
CA ARG A 293 14.50 -5.03 1.12
C ARG A 293 14.65 -6.54 1.13
N ALA A 294 14.13 -7.20 2.17
CA ALA A 294 14.19 -8.65 2.27
C ALA A 294 13.32 -9.36 1.21
N ILE A 295 12.09 -8.87 0.94
CA ILE A 295 11.27 -9.49 -0.12
C ILE A 295 11.87 -9.27 -1.51
N LEU A 296 12.44 -8.10 -1.79
CA LEU A 296 13.11 -7.82 -3.06
C LEU A 296 14.28 -8.79 -3.31
N GLN A 297 15.11 -9.03 -2.31
CA GLN A 297 16.21 -10.00 -2.43
C GLN A 297 15.68 -11.42 -2.69
N ARG A 298 14.62 -11.84 -1.99
CA ARG A 298 14.04 -13.17 -2.18
C ARG A 298 13.44 -13.37 -3.57
N LEU A 299 12.77 -12.34 -4.10
CA LEU A 299 12.26 -12.37 -5.47
C LEU A 299 13.41 -12.41 -6.48
N ASP A 300 14.53 -11.74 -6.18
CA ASP A 300 15.72 -11.81 -7.03
C ASP A 300 16.38 -13.20 -7.04
N ASP A 301 16.43 -13.85 -5.88
CA ASP A 301 17.03 -15.16 -5.71
C ASP A 301 16.18 -16.28 -6.35
N ASP A 302 14.89 -16.03 -6.60
CA ASP A 302 14.00 -16.99 -7.25
C ASP A 302 14.08 -16.87 -8.77
N PRO A 303 14.64 -17.87 -9.49
CA PRO A 303 14.68 -17.85 -10.95
C PRO A 303 13.30 -18.12 -11.57
N GLN A 304 12.33 -18.63 -10.82
CA GLN A 304 10.99 -18.91 -11.33
C GLN A 304 10.20 -17.61 -11.49
N ARG A 305 9.60 -17.45 -12.67
CA ARG A 305 8.58 -16.41 -12.87
C ARG A 305 7.38 -16.73 -12.00
N SER A 306 6.80 -15.68 -11.44
CA SER A 306 5.59 -15.78 -10.64
C SER A 306 4.39 -15.96 -11.57
N ASP A 307 3.70 -17.10 -11.48
CA ASP A 307 2.45 -17.35 -12.20
C ASP A 307 1.33 -16.44 -11.68
N TYR A 308 0.25 -16.28 -12.46
CA TYR A 308 -0.90 -15.46 -12.08
C TYR A 308 -2.24 -16.18 -12.34
N ASP A 309 -3.06 -16.30 -11.30
CA ASP A 309 -4.36 -16.97 -11.27
C ASP A 309 -5.46 -16.06 -10.67
N ASP A 310 -6.42 -15.65 -11.50
CA ASP A 310 -7.55 -14.79 -11.13
C ASP A 310 -8.52 -15.42 -10.12
N ALA A 311 -8.58 -16.74 -10.05
CA ALA A 311 -9.52 -17.45 -9.20
C ALA A 311 -8.90 -17.85 -7.86
N ARG A 312 -7.57 -17.76 -7.71
CA ARG A 312 -6.87 -18.23 -6.52
C ARG A 312 -7.21 -17.38 -5.29
N MET A 313 -7.52 -18.05 -4.20
CA MET A 313 -7.76 -17.48 -2.88
C MET A 313 -6.99 -18.28 -1.83
N GLU A 314 -6.65 -17.67 -0.70
CA GLU A 314 -5.89 -18.30 0.38
C GLU A 314 -6.67 -18.19 1.70
N LEU A 315 -7.91 -18.67 1.68
CA LEU A 315 -8.88 -18.51 2.77
C LEU A 315 -8.37 -18.95 4.15
N ALA A 316 -7.50 -19.97 4.22
CA ALA A 316 -6.95 -20.42 5.48
C ALA A 316 -6.11 -19.33 6.17
N ASP A 317 -5.20 -18.71 5.43
CA ASP A 317 -4.34 -17.65 5.95
C ASP A 317 -5.15 -16.36 6.21
N GLU A 318 -6.15 -16.06 5.38
CA GLU A 318 -7.06 -14.93 5.60
C GLU A 318 -7.85 -15.09 6.90
N VAL A 319 -8.38 -16.27 7.16
CA VAL A 319 -9.07 -16.60 8.42
C VAL A 319 -8.11 -16.48 9.61
N ASP A 320 -6.88 -16.94 9.48
CA ASP A 320 -5.87 -16.81 10.52
C ASP A 320 -5.45 -15.35 10.78
N THR A 321 -5.51 -14.49 9.77
CA THR A 321 -5.38 -13.03 9.93
C THR A 321 -6.60 -12.44 10.65
N PHE A 322 -7.82 -12.76 10.23
CA PHE A 322 -9.03 -12.12 10.75
C PHE A 322 -9.47 -12.61 12.13
N ARG A 323 -9.30 -13.90 12.45
CA ARG A 323 -9.77 -14.52 13.70
C ARG A 323 -9.28 -13.80 14.97
N PRO A 324 -7.98 -13.53 15.17
CA PRO A 324 -7.52 -12.81 16.35
C PRO A 324 -7.98 -11.35 16.38
N LEU A 325 -8.15 -10.70 15.23
CA LEU A 325 -8.67 -9.33 15.16
C LEU A 325 -10.15 -9.29 15.55
N LEU A 326 -10.98 -10.19 15.01
CA LEU A 326 -12.40 -10.26 15.36
C LEU A 326 -12.63 -10.60 16.82
N ARG A 327 -11.86 -11.53 17.39
CA ARG A 327 -11.93 -11.85 18.84
C ARG A 327 -11.73 -10.60 19.69
N GLN A 328 -10.73 -9.78 19.36
CA GLN A 328 -10.46 -8.53 20.06
C GLN A 328 -11.55 -7.49 19.79
N ALA A 329 -11.95 -7.32 18.54
CA ALA A 329 -13.01 -6.36 18.18
C ALA A 329 -14.36 -6.69 18.86
N ALA A 330 -14.62 -7.97 19.15
CA ALA A 330 -15.83 -8.48 19.80
C ALA A 330 -15.84 -8.33 21.34
N GLN A 331 -14.75 -7.92 21.97
CA GLN A 331 -14.67 -7.65 23.40
C GLN A 331 -14.88 -6.16 23.69
N TRP A 332 -15.60 -5.83 24.77
CA TRP A 332 -15.89 -4.41 25.06
C TRP A 332 -14.61 -3.62 25.35
N GLU A 333 -13.64 -4.25 25.99
CA GLU A 333 -12.39 -3.66 26.49
C GLU A 333 -11.42 -3.35 25.33
N THR A 334 -11.40 -4.20 24.30
CA THR A 334 -10.46 -4.12 23.17
C THR A 334 -11.13 -3.77 21.84
N ARG A 335 -12.44 -3.49 21.83
CA ARG A 335 -13.19 -3.07 20.63
C ARG A 335 -12.53 -1.92 19.87
N ILE A 336 -12.82 -1.85 18.58
CA ILE A 336 -12.46 -0.70 17.74
C ILE A 336 -13.16 0.56 18.31
N PRO A 337 -12.45 1.69 18.49
CA PRO A 337 -13.07 2.93 18.94
C PRO A 337 -14.27 3.32 18.07
N GLY A 338 -15.31 3.91 18.65
CA GLY A 338 -16.56 4.20 17.94
C GLY A 338 -17.55 3.02 17.85
N THR A 339 -17.15 1.79 18.19
CA THR A 339 -18.05 0.62 18.15
C THR A 339 -19.23 0.77 19.12
N SER A 340 -20.45 0.77 18.57
CA SER A 340 -21.72 0.80 19.33
C SER A 340 -22.04 -0.56 19.97
N PRO A 341 -22.93 -0.62 20.99
CA PRO A 341 -23.38 -1.89 21.56
C PRO A 341 -24.02 -2.85 20.53
N ALA A 342 -24.79 -2.31 19.57
CA ALA A 342 -25.41 -3.10 18.51
C ALA A 342 -24.36 -3.69 17.55
N THR A 343 -23.38 -2.87 17.15
CA THR A 343 -22.27 -3.33 16.30
C THR A 343 -21.43 -4.38 17.01
N LEU A 344 -21.19 -4.21 18.32
CA LEU A 344 -20.45 -5.19 19.11
C LEU A 344 -21.17 -6.55 19.16
N LEU A 345 -22.50 -6.57 19.25
CA LEU A 345 -23.27 -7.81 19.19
C LEU A 345 -23.09 -8.52 17.84
N LYS A 346 -23.06 -7.77 16.74
CA LYS A 346 -22.78 -8.32 15.40
C LYS A 346 -21.36 -8.92 15.33
N LEU A 347 -20.35 -8.17 15.80
CA LEU A 347 -18.96 -8.65 15.88
C LEU A 347 -18.82 -9.92 16.73
N LYS A 348 -19.56 -10.05 17.84
CA LYS A 348 -19.56 -11.29 18.65
C LYS A 348 -20.10 -12.48 17.87
N ARG A 349 -21.16 -12.31 17.07
CA ARG A 349 -21.71 -13.37 16.21
C ARG A 349 -20.75 -13.75 15.09
N ASP A 350 -20.05 -12.76 14.52
CA ASP A 350 -19.05 -12.98 13.49
C ASP A 350 -17.82 -13.72 14.05
N ALA A 351 -17.33 -13.30 15.21
CA ALA A 351 -16.24 -13.97 15.91
C ALA A 351 -16.61 -15.43 16.22
N GLN A 352 -17.79 -15.67 16.81
CA GLN A 352 -18.27 -17.03 17.11
C GLN A 352 -18.36 -17.91 15.86
N TRP A 353 -18.85 -17.39 14.75
CA TRP A 353 -18.90 -18.15 13.51
C TRP A 353 -17.50 -18.47 12.98
N LEU A 354 -16.59 -17.50 12.99
CA LEU A 354 -15.21 -17.65 12.49
C LEU A 354 -14.38 -18.65 13.32
N GLU A 355 -14.76 -18.92 14.58
CA GLU A 355 -14.17 -19.99 15.39
C GLU A 355 -14.46 -21.39 14.83
N SER A 356 -15.68 -21.59 14.33
CA SER A 356 -16.14 -22.87 13.79
C SER A 356 -15.95 -23.02 12.27
N PHE A 357 -15.54 -21.94 11.60
CA PHE A 357 -15.41 -21.91 10.15
C PHE A 357 -14.19 -22.72 9.67
N ASP A 358 -14.45 -23.70 8.80
CA ASP A 358 -13.43 -24.52 8.13
C ASP A 358 -13.18 -23.96 6.71
N PRO A 359 -12.07 -23.22 6.49
CA PRO A 359 -11.78 -22.60 5.19
C PRO A 359 -11.61 -23.60 4.06
N ALA A 360 -11.27 -24.87 4.34
CA ALA A 360 -11.12 -25.91 3.32
C ALA A 360 -12.47 -26.38 2.75
N LYS A 361 -13.59 -26.04 3.40
CA LYS A 361 -14.96 -26.40 2.98
C LYS A 361 -15.83 -25.19 2.70
N ALA A 362 -15.22 -24.03 2.45
CA ALA A 362 -15.93 -22.78 2.26
C ALA A 362 -16.92 -22.85 1.08
N SER A 363 -18.17 -22.48 1.35
CA SER A 363 -19.19 -22.26 0.31
C SER A 363 -19.16 -20.79 -0.18
N PRO A 364 -19.77 -20.47 -1.34
CA PRO A 364 -19.92 -19.08 -1.78
C PRO A 364 -20.61 -18.19 -0.74
N THR A 365 -21.54 -18.74 0.05
CA THR A 365 -22.21 -18.02 1.14
C THR A 365 -21.29 -17.70 2.31
N ASP A 366 -20.31 -18.57 2.58
CA ASP A 366 -19.29 -18.33 3.61
C ASP A 366 -18.30 -17.26 3.17
N ILE A 367 -17.88 -17.28 1.90
CA ILE A 367 -17.04 -16.25 1.29
C ILE A 367 -17.73 -14.89 1.38
N ALA A 368 -18.99 -14.80 0.95
CA ALA A 368 -19.77 -13.57 1.06
C ALA A 368 -19.93 -13.08 2.52
N ARG A 369 -19.89 -14.00 3.50
CA ARG A 369 -19.89 -13.63 4.92
C ARG A 369 -18.54 -13.07 5.37
N LEU A 370 -17.42 -13.64 4.90
CA LEU A 370 -16.08 -13.10 5.15
C LEU A 370 -15.92 -11.69 4.56
N GLU A 371 -16.39 -11.45 3.34
CA GLU A 371 -16.39 -10.12 2.70
C GLU A 371 -17.14 -9.09 3.57
N ARG A 372 -18.36 -9.43 4.04
CA ARG A 372 -19.13 -8.57 4.95
C ARG A 372 -18.45 -8.35 6.30
N ILE A 373 -17.71 -9.33 6.80
CA ILE A 373 -16.92 -9.21 8.03
C ILE A 373 -15.77 -8.22 7.81
N SER A 374 -15.02 -8.39 6.72
CA SER A 374 -13.89 -7.53 6.37
C SER A 374 -14.36 -6.09 6.18
N LEU A 375 -15.42 -5.86 5.40
CA LEU A 375 -15.99 -4.53 5.18
C LEU A 375 -16.38 -3.85 6.50
N ARG A 376 -17.00 -4.59 7.43
CA ARG A 376 -17.38 -4.05 8.74
C ARG A 376 -16.17 -3.61 9.56
N LEU A 377 -15.09 -4.38 9.55
CA LEU A 377 -13.85 -3.99 10.21
C LEU A 377 -13.24 -2.74 9.56
N GLN A 378 -13.18 -2.69 8.23
CA GLN A 378 -12.68 -1.53 7.49
C GLN A 378 -13.47 -0.26 7.79
N CYS A 379 -14.80 -0.34 7.79
CA CYS A 379 -15.65 0.80 8.10
C CYS A 379 -15.54 1.25 9.56
N LEU A 380 -15.27 0.33 10.50
CA LEU A 380 -15.03 0.68 11.90
C LEU A 380 -13.68 1.40 12.05
N LEU A 381 -12.65 0.93 11.34
CA LEU A 381 -11.33 1.54 11.33
C LEU A 381 -11.32 2.92 10.67
N ALA A 382 -12.16 3.13 9.66
CA ALA A 382 -12.35 4.42 8.98
C ALA A 382 -13.39 5.35 9.65
N ASP A 383 -14.03 4.91 10.74
CA ASP A 383 -15.12 5.63 11.43
C ASP A 383 -16.26 6.06 10.47
N ILE A 384 -16.76 5.11 9.67
CA ILE A 384 -17.86 5.31 8.73
C ILE A 384 -19.16 4.74 9.34
N PRO A 385 -20.00 5.57 10.00
CA PRO A 385 -21.10 5.09 10.86
C PRO A 385 -22.22 4.32 10.16
N LEU A 386 -22.40 4.49 8.84
CA LEU A 386 -23.53 3.93 8.09
C LEU A 386 -23.25 2.57 7.45
N ALA A 387 -21.99 2.17 7.31
CA ALA A 387 -21.63 0.94 6.62
C ALA A 387 -21.78 -0.34 7.48
N PHE A 388 -22.16 -0.21 8.76
CA PHE A 388 -22.33 -1.33 9.69
C PHE A 388 -23.62 -2.15 9.51
N LEU A 389 -24.60 -1.57 8.80
CA LEU A 389 -25.87 -2.22 8.48
C LEU A 389 -25.73 -3.25 7.36
N LEU A 390 -24.67 -3.15 6.55
CA LEU A 390 -24.19 -4.19 5.63
C LEU A 390 -23.54 -5.33 6.44
#